data_AF-A0A132A9W6-F1
#
_entry.id   AF-A0A132A9W6-F1
#
_cell.length_a   1.000
_cell.length_b   1.000
_cell.length_c   1.000
_cell.angle_alpha   90.00
_cell.angle_beta   90.00
_cell.angle_gamma   90.00
#
_symmetry.space_group_name_H-M   'P 1'
#
loop_
_entity.id
_entity.type
_entity.pdbx_description
1 polymer ?
#
loop_
_entity_poly.entity_id
_entity_poly.type
_entity_poly.pdbx_seq_one_letter_code
_entity_poly.pdbx_strand_id
1 'polypeptide(L)'
;MEFSIHRRKTSTIIWIISIAIFLCNDGFRSSIIEAQKITCNTATEKEMDNVMARIMTVGTDRKFPTDKDEMKAYCKEHVRLVAKLENYKNLCLKNQAKSVVAVIIFSIKQVTNTYCKHINSKKTAALIDSTVCANLATNDYHKCNKQYIQKLIASQNMKQGRDRFVQTCCGYFQIFDCVRAEAAKYPECTPERVELNVEYINTFFENAINTACGEYNNDSDKCDSSKIPAVKKTKKPLPKSFFKPLVNLISNI
;
A
#
# COMPACT_ATOMS: atom_id res chain seq x y z
N MET A 1 -6.16 -15.17 -72.23
CA MET A 1 -7.13 -15.52 -71.18
C MET A 1 -6.77 -14.72 -69.94
N GLU A 2 -7.35 -13.54 -69.84
CA GLU A 2 -7.32 -12.66 -68.66
C GLU A 2 -8.46 -13.04 -67.71
N PHE A 3 -8.22 -12.87 -66.40
CA PHE A 3 -9.08 -12.27 -65.37
C PHE A 3 -8.89 -12.97 -64.02
N SER A 4 -8.40 -12.22 -63.03
CA SER A 4 -9.20 -11.78 -61.88
C SER A 4 -8.30 -11.38 -60.70
N ILE A 5 -7.93 -10.09 -60.67
CA ILE A 5 -7.38 -9.39 -59.50
C ILE A 5 -8.51 -8.47 -59.00
N HIS A 6 -9.41 -8.96 -58.14
CA HIS A 6 -10.46 -8.09 -57.58
C HIS A 6 -11.01 -8.47 -56.19
N ARG A 7 -10.17 -8.97 -55.26
CA ARG A 7 -10.60 -9.27 -53.87
C ARG A 7 -9.62 -8.82 -52.78
N ARG A 8 -9.13 -7.57 -52.82
CA ARG A 8 -8.29 -7.03 -51.70
C ARG A 8 -8.72 -5.69 -51.12
N LYS A 9 -9.73 -4.99 -51.66
CA LYS A 9 -10.07 -3.63 -51.18
C LYS A 9 -11.18 -3.56 -50.13
N THR A 10 -12.00 -4.60 -49.94
CA THR A 10 -13.11 -4.58 -48.98
C THR A 10 -12.74 -4.99 -47.56
N SER A 11 -11.60 -5.66 -47.35
CA SER A 11 -11.19 -6.13 -46.02
C SER A 11 -10.62 -5.00 -45.13
N THR A 12 -9.90 -4.05 -45.70
CA THR A 12 -9.23 -2.97 -44.94
C THR A 12 -10.22 -1.97 -44.35
N ILE A 13 -11.36 -1.72 -45.01
CA ILE A 13 -12.37 -0.76 -44.55
C ILE A 13 -13.08 -1.26 -43.28
N ILE A 14 -13.31 -2.58 -43.16
CA ILE A 14 -13.95 -3.19 -41.99
C ILE A 14 -13.06 -3.10 -40.74
N TRP A 15 -11.74 -3.22 -40.92
CA TRP A 15 -10.78 -3.05 -39.82
C TRP A 15 -10.69 -1.61 -39.31
N ILE A 16 -10.76 -0.61 -40.20
CA ILE A 16 -10.72 0.81 -39.80
C ILE A 16 -11.99 1.20 -39.03
N ILE A 17 -13.17 0.73 -39.46
CA ILE A 17 -14.44 1.00 -38.77
C ILE A 17 -14.46 0.34 -37.38
N SER A 18 -13.90 -0.87 -37.23
CA SER A 18 -13.83 -1.56 -35.94
C SER A 18 -12.90 -0.86 -34.94
N ILE A 19 -11.79 -0.27 -35.42
CA ILE A 19 -10.88 0.53 -34.58
C ILE A 19 -11.54 1.87 -34.19
N ALA A 20 -12.27 2.52 -35.09
CA ALA A 20 -12.98 3.77 -34.78
C ALA A 20 -14.12 3.56 -33.76
N ILE A 21 -14.84 2.43 -33.83
CA ILE A 21 -15.87 2.09 -32.83
C ILE A 21 -15.24 1.77 -31.48
N PHE A 22 -14.07 1.12 -31.45
CA PHE A 22 -13.33 0.89 -30.20
C PHE A 22 -12.81 2.19 -29.57
N LEU A 23 -12.37 3.16 -30.39
CA LEU A 23 -11.88 4.45 -29.90
C LEU A 23 -13.01 5.43 -29.50
N CYS A 24 -14.24 5.22 -29.98
CA CYS A 24 -15.39 6.06 -29.62
C CYS A 24 -16.22 5.52 -28.43
N ASN A 25 -16.01 4.26 -28.00
CA ASN A 25 -16.78 3.68 -26.89
C ASN A 25 -16.14 3.85 -25.51
N ASP A 26 -14.97 4.48 -25.43
CA ASP A 26 -14.39 5.01 -24.19
C ASP A 26 -14.96 6.41 -23.84
N GLY A 27 -16.17 6.72 -24.30
CA GLY A 27 -17.05 7.72 -23.69
C GLY A 27 -17.58 7.30 -22.31
N PHE A 28 -16.78 6.55 -21.53
CA PHE A 28 -17.13 6.10 -20.20
C PHE A 28 -17.00 7.26 -19.22
N ARG A 29 -18.12 7.98 -19.06
CA ARG A 29 -18.50 8.78 -17.89
C ARG A 29 -17.31 9.32 -17.09
N SER A 30 -16.81 10.48 -17.52
CA SER A 30 -16.18 11.42 -16.60
C SER A 30 -17.27 11.88 -15.63
N SER A 31 -17.53 11.08 -14.58
CA SER A 31 -18.22 11.58 -13.40
C SER A 31 -17.39 12.75 -12.90
N ILE A 32 -17.97 13.94 -13.01
CA ILE A 32 -17.52 15.19 -12.43
C ILE A 32 -17.32 14.92 -10.93
N ILE A 33 -16.12 14.47 -10.57
CA ILE A 33 -15.62 14.63 -9.20
C ILE A 33 -15.35 16.11 -9.14
N GLU A 34 -16.32 16.84 -8.60
CA GLU A 34 -16.14 18.18 -8.10
C GLU A 34 -14.80 18.20 -7.38
N ALA A 35 -13.80 18.86 -7.99
CA ALA A 35 -12.43 18.82 -7.54
C ALA A 35 -12.40 19.50 -6.16
N GLN A 36 -12.60 18.71 -5.11
CA GLN A 36 -12.46 19.17 -3.74
C GLN A 36 -11.09 19.82 -3.66
N LYS A 37 -11.07 21.13 -3.40
CA LYS A 37 -9.86 21.92 -3.32
C LYS A 37 -9.11 21.51 -2.06
N ILE A 38 -8.33 20.43 -2.17
CA ILE A 38 -7.51 19.92 -1.07
C ILE A 38 -6.47 20.99 -0.73
N THR A 39 -6.48 21.44 0.52
CA THR A 39 -5.47 22.36 1.06
C THR A 39 -4.37 21.53 1.73
N CYS A 40 -3.11 21.74 1.35
CA CYS A 40 -1.98 20.96 1.87
C CYS A 40 -1.52 21.49 3.23
N ASN A 41 -2.21 21.06 4.30
CA ASN A 41 -1.95 21.46 5.68
C ASN A 41 -1.90 20.24 6.62
N THR A 42 -1.63 20.48 7.91
CA THR A 42 -1.53 19.43 8.93
C THR A 42 -2.83 18.62 9.11
N ALA A 43 -3.99 19.20 8.84
CA ALA A 43 -5.27 18.49 8.93
C ALA A 43 -5.38 17.46 7.79
N THR A 44 -5.05 17.85 6.56
CA THR A 44 -4.99 16.95 5.40
C THR A 44 -3.96 15.85 5.59
N GLU A 45 -2.77 16.17 6.12
CA GLU A 45 -1.76 15.16 6.46
C GLU A 45 -2.31 14.13 7.47
N LYS A 46 -3.05 14.59 8.48
CA LYS A 46 -3.67 13.71 9.49
C LYS A 46 -4.79 12.86 8.87
N GLU A 47 -5.58 13.42 7.95
CA GLU A 47 -6.56 12.63 7.21
C GLU A 47 -5.88 11.54 6.38
N MET A 48 -4.79 11.85 5.66
CA MET A 48 -4.10 10.87 4.83
C MET A 48 -3.40 9.79 5.65
N ASP A 49 -2.92 10.13 6.84
CA ASP A 49 -2.43 9.16 7.81
C ASP A 49 -3.55 8.19 8.27
N ASN A 50 -4.77 8.70 8.49
CA ASN A 50 -5.92 7.84 8.77
C ASN A 50 -6.32 6.99 7.56
N VAL A 51 -6.27 7.56 6.34
CA VAL A 51 -6.54 6.83 5.09
C VAL A 51 -5.56 5.67 4.93
N MET A 52 -4.26 5.90 5.14
CA MET A 52 -3.27 4.83 5.05
C MET A 52 -3.46 3.78 6.16
N ALA A 53 -3.73 4.20 7.39
CA ALA A 53 -4.04 3.26 8.47
C ALA A 53 -5.23 2.36 8.11
N ARG A 54 -6.29 2.91 7.50
CA ARG A 54 -7.46 2.15 7.04
C ARG A 54 -7.15 1.25 5.85
N ILE A 55 -6.30 1.68 4.91
CA ILE A 55 -5.83 0.84 3.78
C ILE A 55 -5.11 -0.41 4.32
N MET A 56 -4.23 -0.23 5.30
CA MET A 56 -3.50 -1.32 5.95
C MET A 56 -4.37 -2.12 6.93
N THR A 57 -5.52 -1.60 7.35
CA THR A 57 -6.40 -2.19 8.38
C THR A 57 -5.68 -2.39 9.72
N VAL A 58 -4.59 -1.64 9.97
CA VAL A 58 -3.81 -1.70 11.21
C VAL A 58 -4.10 -0.48 12.07
N GLY A 59 -4.51 -0.70 13.33
CA GLY A 59 -4.73 0.40 14.28
C GLY A 59 -5.97 1.24 14.02
N THR A 60 -6.94 0.66 13.32
CA THR A 60 -8.21 1.29 12.97
C THR A 60 -9.39 0.50 13.50
N ASP A 61 -10.58 1.09 13.42
CA ASP A 61 -11.88 0.46 13.65
C ASP A 61 -12.30 -0.50 12.53
N ARG A 62 -11.63 -0.42 11.37
CA ARG A 62 -11.87 -1.28 10.22
C ARG A 62 -11.35 -2.69 10.50
N LYS A 63 -12.16 -3.69 10.19
CA LYS A 63 -11.81 -5.11 10.26
C LYS A 63 -11.48 -5.65 8.87
N PHE A 64 -10.71 -6.74 8.83
CA PHE A 64 -10.56 -7.52 7.61
C PHE A 64 -11.85 -8.30 7.30
N PRO A 65 -12.19 -8.48 6.02
CA PRO A 65 -13.43 -9.14 5.61
C PRO A 65 -13.38 -10.65 5.88
N THR A 66 -14.43 -11.17 6.49
CA THR A 66 -14.54 -12.59 6.90
C THR A 66 -15.25 -13.47 5.88
N ASP A 67 -15.89 -12.87 4.88
CA ASP A 67 -16.51 -13.58 3.78
C ASP A 67 -16.40 -12.80 2.45
N LYS A 68 -16.96 -13.39 1.39
CA LYS A 68 -16.93 -12.79 0.04
C LYS A 68 -17.75 -11.52 -0.08
N ASP A 69 -18.87 -11.39 0.62
CA ASP A 69 -19.73 -10.21 0.52
C ASP A 69 -19.13 -9.04 1.29
N GLU A 70 -18.56 -9.30 2.47
CA GLU A 70 -17.73 -8.34 3.19
C GLU A 70 -16.50 -7.93 2.36
N MET A 71 -15.88 -8.88 1.64
CA MET A 71 -14.74 -8.57 0.76
C MET A 71 -15.14 -7.63 -0.38
N LYS A 72 -16.34 -7.74 -0.97
CA LYS A 72 -16.83 -6.76 -1.96
C LYS A 72 -16.92 -5.36 -1.37
N ALA A 73 -17.49 -5.23 -0.18
CA ALA A 73 -17.61 -3.95 0.52
C ALA A 73 -16.23 -3.37 0.87
N TYR A 74 -15.34 -4.22 1.40
CA TYR A 74 -13.95 -3.87 1.72
C TYR A 74 -13.22 -3.35 0.49
N CYS A 75 -13.33 -4.04 -0.65
CA CYS A 75 -12.74 -3.64 -1.92
C CYS A 75 -13.26 -2.29 -2.44
N LYS A 76 -14.58 -2.06 -2.37
CA LYS A 76 -15.20 -0.80 -2.79
C LYS A 76 -14.69 0.39 -1.96
N GLU A 77 -14.54 0.20 -0.66
CA GLU A 77 -13.95 1.22 0.22
C GLU A 77 -12.46 1.41 -0.08
N HIS A 78 -11.71 0.32 -0.24
CA HIS A 78 -10.27 0.34 -0.49
C HIS A 78 -9.93 1.16 -1.75
N VAL A 79 -10.68 0.98 -2.85
CA VAL A 79 -10.53 1.78 -4.08
C VAL A 79 -10.74 3.28 -3.82
N ARG A 80 -11.74 3.65 -3.00
CA ARG A 80 -12.00 5.06 -2.65
C ARG A 80 -10.87 5.65 -1.79
N LEU A 81 -10.36 4.89 -0.82
CA LEU A 81 -9.23 5.31 0.01
C LEU A 81 -7.97 5.54 -0.84
N VAL A 82 -7.69 4.64 -1.78
CA VAL A 82 -6.55 4.78 -2.71
C VAL A 82 -6.70 6.01 -3.60
N ALA A 83 -7.91 6.31 -4.09
CA ALA A 83 -8.17 7.52 -4.87
C ALA A 83 -7.90 8.81 -4.06
N LYS A 84 -8.28 8.83 -2.77
CA LYS A 84 -7.94 9.95 -1.87
C LYS A 84 -6.42 10.14 -1.74
N LEU A 85 -5.70 9.03 -1.53
CA LEU A 85 -4.25 9.03 -1.40
C LEU A 85 -3.56 9.51 -2.69
N GLU A 86 -4.08 9.14 -3.85
CA GLU A 86 -3.59 9.59 -5.16
C GLU A 86 -3.80 11.08 -5.39
N ASN A 87 -4.96 11.61 -5.02
CA ASN A 87 -5.22 13.05 -5.07
C ASN A 87 -4.25 13.83 -4.16
N TYR A 88 -4.05 13.35 -2.93
CA TYR A 88 -3.09 13.96 -2.02
C TYR A 88 -1.66 13.92 -2.58
N LYS A 89 -1.22 12.77 -3.11
CA LYS A 89 0.09 12.64 -3.77
C LYS A 89 0.26 13.69 -4.88
N ASN A 90 -0.75 13.84 -5.73
CA ASN A 90 -0.67 14.74 -6.88
C ASN A 90 -0.64 16.22 -6.49
N LEU A 91 -1.40 16.60 -5.46
CA LEU A 91 -1.59 18.00 -5.06
C LEU A 91 -0.61 18.48 -3.99
N CYS A 92 -0.19 17.62 -3.06
CA CYS A 92 0.55 18.02 -1.87
C CYS A 92 1.98 17.51 -1.79
N LEU A 93 2.30 16.40 -2.45
CA LEU A 93 3.65 15.85 -2.44
C LEU A 93 4.48 16.38 -3.61
N LYS A 94 5.78 16.52 -3.38
CA LYS A 94 6.77 16.97 -4.37
C LYS A 94 7.95 16.01 -4.42
N ASN A 95 8.72 16.08 -5.50
CA ASN A 95 10.03 15.43 -5.65
C ASN A 95 10.03 13.94 -5.26
N GLN A 96 11.02 13.49 -4.50
CA GLN A 96 11.23 12.10 -4.12
C GLN A 96 10.05 11.51 -3.35
N ALA A 97 9.44 12.26 -2.43
CA ALA A 97 8.27 11.80 -1.70
C ALA A 97 7.08 11.50 -2.65
N LYS A 98 6.87 12.34 -3.67
CA LYS A 98 5.85 12.09 -4.71
C LYS A 98 6.13 10.80 -5.47
N SER A 99 7.38 10.56 -5.85
CA SER A 99 7.80 9.36 -6.58
C SER A 99 7.64 8.09 -5.74
N VAL A 100 8.10 8.09 -4.49
CA VAL A 100 7.98 6.93 -3.60
C VAL A 100 6.51 6.61 -3.32
N VAL A 101 5.69 7.63 -3.02
CA VAL A 101 4.25 7.42 -2.79
C VAL A 101 3.53 6.97 -4.06
N ALA A 102 4.00 7.36 -5.26
CA ALA A 102 3.47 6.84 -6.52
C ALA A 102 3.67 5.32 -6.64
N VAL A 103 4.86 4.83 -6.28
CA VAL A 103 5.18 3.39 -6.28
C VAL A 103 4.30 2.64 -5.27
N ILE A 104 4.14 3.17 -4.06
CA ILE A 104 3.25 2.60 -3.03
C ILE A 104 1.81 2.50 -3.55
N ILE A 105 1.27 3.58 -4.13
CA ILE A 105 -0.09 3.58 -4.69
C ILE A 105 -0.23 2.55 -5.81
N PHE A 106 0.77 2.44 -6.69
CA PHE A 106 0.78 1.45 -7.76
C PHE A 106 0.70 0.02 -7.21
N SER A 107 1.54 -0.30 -6.21
CA SER A 107 1.52 -1.60 -5.52
C SER A 107 0.17 -1.88 -4.85
N ILE A 108 -0.41 -0.91 -4.14
CA ILE A 108 -1.73 -1.07 -3.52
C ILE A 108 -2.79 -1.35 -4.59
N LYS A 109 -2.77 -0.63 -5.72
CA LYS A 109 -3.70 -0.87 -6.84
C LYS A 109 -3.53 -2.27 -7.42
N GLN A 110 -2.30 -2.75 -7.57
CA GLN A 110 -2.01 -4.10 -8.06
C GLN A 110 -2.58 -5.16 -7.11
N VAL A 111 -2.29 -5.06 -5.82
CA VAL A 111 -2.84 -5.96 -4.79
C VAL A 111 -4.36 -5.91 -4.78
N THR A 112 -4.94 -4.70 -4.79
CA THR A 112 -6.40 -4.52 -4.87
C THR A 112 -6.97 -5.22 -6.09
N ASN A 113 -6.36 -5.09 -7.27
CA ASN A 113 -6.81 -5.78 -8.47
C ASN A 113 -6.75 -7.31 -8.32
N THR A 114 -5.65 -7.85 -7.78
CA THR A 114 -5.48 -9.29 -7.57
C THR A 114 -6.62 -9.88 -6.73
N TYR A 115 -6.97 -9.24 -5.62
CA TYR A 115 -7.93 -9.81 -4.68
C TYR A 115 -9.39 -9.39 -4.95
N CYS A 116 -9.61 -8.17 -5.47
CA CYS A 116 -10.95 -7.60 -5.64
C CYS A 116 -11.58 -7.87 -7.00
N LYS A 117 -10.81 -7.94 -8.09
CA LYS A 117 -11.37 -8.25 -9.43
C LYS A 117 -11.71 -9.73 -9.56
N HIS A 118 -10.95 -10.59 -8.88
CA HIS A 118 -11.10 -12.04 -8.94
C HIS A 118 -11.56 -12.60 -7.59
N ILE A 119 -12.70 -12.10 -7.10
CA ILE A 119 -13.18 -12.42 -5.75
C ILE A 119 -13.46 -13.91 -5.52
N ASN A 120 -13.71 -14.67 -6.59
CA ASN A 120 -13.92 -16.11 -6.55
C ASN A 120 -12.62 -16.93 -6.73
N SER A 121 -11.45 -16.28 -6.79
CA SER A 121 -10.17 -16.97 -6.93
C SER A 121 -9.77 -17.71 -5.64
N LYS A 122 -8.96 -18.75 -5.78
CA LYS A 122 -8.34 -19.46 -4.65
C LYS A 122 -7.49 -18.51 -3.79
N LYS A 123 -6.79 -17.56 -4.42
CA LYS A 123 -5.96 -16.56 -3.73
C LYS A 123 -6.80 -15.63 -2.86
N THR A 124 -7.96 -15.17 -3.34
CA THR A 124 -8.89 -14.38 -2.51
C THR A 124 -9.52 -15.22 -1.40
N ALA A 125 -9.88 -16.48 -1.67
CA ALA A 125 -10.42 -17.35 -0.63
C ALA A 125 -9.40 -17.60 0.50
N ALA A 126 -8.12 -17.83 0.16
CA ALA A 126 -7.05 -17.98 1.14
C ALA A 126 -6.81 -16.70 1.96
N LEU A 127 -6.88 -15.52 1.33
CA LEU A 127 -6.84 -14.25 2.04
C LEU A 127 -8.01 -14.09 3.01
N ILE A 128 -9.24 -14.41 2.59
CA ILE A 128 -10.41 -14.35 3.46
C ILE A 128 -10.23 -15.29 4.65
N ASP A 129 -9.77 -16.53 4.43
CA ASP A 129 -9.50 -17.48 5.51
C ASP A 129 -8.44 -16.98 6.51
N SER A 130 -7.37 -16.32 6.03
CA SER A 130 -6.33 -15.78 6.90
C SER A 130 -6.80 -14.60 7.75
N THR A 131 -7.90 -13.93 7.39
CA THR A 131 -8.38 -12.75 8.11
C THR A 131 -8.84 -13.04 9.54
N VAL A 132 -9.23 -14.29 9.84
CA VAL A 132 -9.58 -14.70 11.22
C VAL A 132 -8.43 -14.38 12.17
N CYS A 133 -7.21 -14.75 11.78
CA CYS A 133 -6.01 -14.44 12.54
C CYS A 133 -5.78 -12.92 12.65
N ALA A 134 -5.84 -12.19 11.53
CA ALA A 134 -5.59 -10.76 11.54
C ALA A 134 -6.60 -9.98 12.42
N ASN A 135 -7.87 -10.38 12.40
CA ASN A 135 -8.92 -9.79 13.21
C ASN A 135 -8.74 -10.09 14.70
N LEU A 136 -8.29 -11.30 15.07
CA LEU A 136 -7.96 -11.65 16.47
C LEU A 136 -6.74 -10.87 16.97
N ALA A 137 -5.67 -10.85 16.19
CA ALA A 137 -4.39 -10.23 16.55
C ALA A 137 -4.32 -8.72 16.27
N THR A 138 -5.43 -8.07 15.88
CA THR A 138 -5.44 -6.66 15.41
C THR A 138 -4.79 -5.69 16.41
N ASN A 139 -5.05 -5.87 17.71
CA ASN A 139 -4.49 -5.00 18.75
C ASN A 139 -2.97 -5.16 18.88
N ASP A 140 -2.46 -6.37 18.74
CA ASP A 140 -1.03 -6.63 18.83
C ASP A 140 -0.29 -6.23 17.54
N TYR A 141 -0.92 -6.39 16.37
CA TYR A 141 -0.40 -5.82 15.12
C TYR A 141 -0.31 -4.30 15.21
N HIS A 142 -1.32 -3.67 15.82
CA HIS A 142 -1.29 -2.24 16.08
C HIS A 142 -0.14 -1.83 17.02
N LYS A 143 0.18 -2.65 18.03
CA LYS A 143 1.34 -2.44 18.90
C LYS A 143 2.65 -2.50 18.10
N CYS A 144 2.82 -3.47 17.20
CA CYS A 144 3.98 -3.54 16.30
C CYS A 144 4.11 -2.28 15.43
N ASN A 145 3.01 -1.83 14.83
CA ASN A 145 2.99 -0.59 14.05
C ASN A 145 3.36 0.64 14.90
N LYS A 146 2.87 0.74 16.14
CA LYS A 146 3.26 1.82 17.06
C LYS A 146 4.75 1.81 17.38
N GLN A 147 5.34 0.63 17.60
CA GLN A 147 6.78 0.51 17.82
C GLN A 147 7.58 0.98 16.60
N TYR A 148 7.15 0.61 15.39
CA TYR A 148 7.79 1.07 14.17
C TYR A 148 7.67 2.59 13.96
N ILE A 149 6.48 3.16 14.18
CA ILE A 149 6.26 4.61 14.15
C ILE A 149 7.19 5.33 15.13
N GLN A 150 7.33 4.81 16.35
CA GLN A 150 8.24 5.35 17.35
C GLN A 150 9.70 5.32 16.89
N LYS A 151 10.14 4.21 16.27
CA LYS A 151 11.48 4.10 15.68
C LYS A 151 11.68 5.14 14.58
N LEU A 152 10.74 5.29 13.64
CA LEU A 152 10.84 6.30 12.57
C LEU A 152 10.94 7.74 13.13
N ILE A 153 10.13 8.08 14.13
CA ILE A 153 10.19 9.39 14.79
C ILE A 153 11.54 9.57 15.51
N ALA A 154 12.06 8.54 16.18
CA ALA A 154 13.37 8.59 16.81
C ALA A 154 14.47 8.81 15.75
N SER A 155 14.40 8.11 14.62
CA SER A 155 15.31 8.23 13.48
C SER A 155 15.34 9.65 12.92
N GLN A 156 14.21 10.35 12.84
CA GLN A 156 14.17 11.75 12.37
C GLN A 156 15.10 12.70 13.16
N ASN A 157 15.42 12.37 14.41
CA ASN A 157 16.30 13.18 15.26
C ASN A 157 17.78 12.80 15.16
N MET A 158 18.14 11.83 14.32
CA MET A 158 19.55 11.45 14.11
C MET A 158 20.26 12.50 13.25
N LYS A 159 21.52 12.80 13.61
CA LYS A 159 22.30 13.86 12.97
C LYS A 159 22.70 13.52 11.53
N GLN A 160 23.01 12.25 11.26
CA GLN A 160 23.53 11.84 9.95
C GLN A 160 22.40 11.33 9.05
N GLY A 161 22.32 11.86 7.83
CA GLY A 161 21.35 11.43 6.80
C GLY A 161 21.36 9.93 6.55
N ARG A 162 22.57 9.36 6.46
CA ARG A 162 22.80 7.92 6.27
C ARG A 162 22.15 7.09 7.38
N ASP A 163 22.37 7.45 8.64
CA ASP A 163 21.80 6.67 9.76
C ASP A 163 20.27 6.69 9.73
N ARG A 164 19.64 7.84 9.41
CA ARG A 164 18.19 7.95 9.26
C ARG A 164 17.65 6.98 8.21
N PHE A 165 18.34 6.91 7.07
CA PHE A 165 18.01 6.03 5.97
C PHE A 165 18.14 4.55 6.36
N VAL A 166 19.28 4.15 6.94
CA VAL A 166 19.52 2.77 7.40
C VAL A 166 18.46 2.34 8.43
N GLN A 167 18.14 3.19 9.41
CA GLN A 167 17.10 2.88 10.39
C GLN A 167 15.71 2.73 9.76
N THR A 168 15.40 3.52 8.74
CA THR A 168 14.11 3.43 8.03
C THR A 168 14.00 2.11 7.27
N CYS A 169 15.05 1.75 6.53
CA CYS A 169 15.08 0.53 5.72
C CYS A 169 15.11 -0.74 6.57
N CYS A 170 16.03 -0.84 7.54
CA CYS A 170 16.12 -2.01 8.40
C CYS A 170 14.93 -2.11 9.37
N GLY A 171 14.41 -0.98 9.84
CA GLY A 171 13.26 -0.96 10.74
C GLY A 171 11.96 -1.43 10.07
N TYR A 172 11.83 -1.28 8.75
CA TYR A 172 10.66 -1.71 8.00
C TYR A 172 10.45 -3.21 8.14
N PHE A 173 11.47 -4.04 7.95
CA PHE A 173 11.29 -5.50 8.00
C PHE A 173 11.07 -6.04 9.42
N GLN A 174 11.66 -5.38 10.44
CA GLN A 174 11.45 -5.72 11.85
C GLN A 174 9.98 -5.61 12.31
N ILE A 175 9.13 -4.84 11.59
CA ILE A 175 7.70 -4.81 11.91
C ILE A 175 7.06 -6.18 11.72
N PHE A 176 7.47 -6.94 10.72
CA PHE A 176 6.88 -8.22 10.37
C PHE A 176 7.31 -9.32 11.33
N ASP A 177 8.54 -9.24 11.86
CA ASP A 177 8.99 -10.13 12.92
C ASP A 177 8.18 -9.93 14.20
N CYS A 178 7.88 -8.67 14.55
CA CYS A 178 6.95 -8.37 15.63
C CYS A 178 5.55 -8.94 15.35
N VAL A 179 5.01 -8.73 14.14
CA VAL A 179 3.69 -9.25 13.75
C VAL A 179 3.64 -10.77 13.89
N ARG A 180 4.67 -11.50 13.43
CA ARG A 180 4.76 -12.96 13.57
C ARG A 180 4.80 -13.39 15.04
N ALA A 181 5.64 -12.75 15.85
CA ALA A 181 5.79 -13.06 17.26
C ALA A 181 4.50 -12.79 18.07
N GLU A 182 3.78 -11.72 17.73
CA GLU A 182 2.51 -11.39 18.35
C GLU A 182 1.38 -12.32 17.88
N ALA A 183 1.35 -12.69 16.59
CA ALA A 183 0.36 -13.63 16.04
C ALA A 183 0.48 -15.04 16.65
N ALA A 184 1.70 -15.48 16.94
CA ALA A 184 1.97 -16.81 17.51
C ALA A 184 1.31 -17.06 18.88
N LYS A 185 0.77 -16.02 19.53
CA LYS A 185 0.01 -16.11 20.79
C LYS A 185 -1.41 -16.64 20.59
N TYR A 186 -1.91 -16.66 19.35
CA TYR A 186 -3.28 -17.03 19.01
C TYR A 186 -3.29 -18.39 18.31
N PRO A 187 -3.97 -19.42 18.86
CA PRO A 187 -4.01 -20.76 18.25
C PRO A 187 -4.53 -20.78 16.80
N GLU A 188 -5.43 -19.87 16.45
CA GLU A 188 -6.04 -19.74 15.12
C GLU A 188 -5.09 -19.13 14.08
N CYS A 189 -3.99 -18.52 14.53
CA CYS A 189 -2.93 -17.93 13.73
C CYS A 189 -1.86 -18.95 13.35
N THR A 190 -2.21 -19.91 12.49
CA THR A 190 -1.24 -20.83 11.89
C THR A 190 -0.15 -20.06 11.12
N PRO A 191 1.09 -20.58 11.00
CA PRO A 191 2.16 -19.93 10.24
C PRO A 191 1.75 -19.49 8.83
N GLU A 192 1.00 -20.33 8.10
CA GLU A 192 0.51 -20.01 6.75
C GLU A 192 -0.40 -18.77 6.73
N ARG A 193 -1.39 -18.70 7.63
CA ARG A 193 -2.27 -17.53 7.76
C ARG A 193 -1.51 -16.27 8.15
N VAL A 194 -0.52 -16.40 9.03
CA VAL A 194 0.31 -15.26 9.45
C VAL A 194 1.12 -14.74 8.28
N GLU A 195 1.83 -15.62 7.56
CA GLU A 195 2.62 -15.22 6.39
C GLU A 195 1.75 -14.63 5.29
N LEU A 196 0.56 -15.18 5.02
CA LEU A 196 -0.34 -14.63 4.01
C LEU A 196 -0.80 -13.21 4.37
N ASN A 197 -1.09 -12.93 5.65
CA ASN A 197 -1.42 -11.59 6.12
C ASN A 197 -0.22 -10.63 6.04
N VAL A 198 0.98 -11.11 6.40
CA VAL A 198 2.23 -10.35 6.31
C VAL A 198 2.53 -10.01 4.85
N GLU A 199 2.47 -10.99 3.95
CA GLU A 199 2.69 -10.81 2.51
C GLU A 199 1.69 -9.81 1.93
N TYR A 200 0.40 -9.94 2.27
CA TYR A 200 -0.65 -9.02 1.81
C TYR A 200 -0.31 -7.55 2.10
N ILE A 201 0.16 -7.25 3.32
CA ILE A 201 0.55 -5.88 3.70
C ILE A 201 1.93 -5.51 3.15
N ASN A 202 2.89 -6.43 3.16
CA ASN A 202 4.25 -6.18 2.68
C ASN A 202 4.26 -5.78 1.21
N THR A 203 3.45 -6.44 0.36
CA THR A 203 3.37 -6.14 -1.08
C THR A 203 2.99 -4.68 -1.36
N PHE A 204 2.29 -3.99 -0.44
CA PHE A 204 1.97 -2.56 -0.61
C PHE A 204 3.22 -1.68 -0.67
N PHE A 205 4.26 -2.01 0.09
CA PHE A 205 5.44 -1.16 0.26
C PHE A 205 6.70 -1.79 -0.30
N GLU A 206 6.74 -3.10 -0.50
CA GLU A 206 7.92 -3.86 -0.94
C GLU A 206 8.61 -3.24 -2.15
N ASN A 207 7.89 -2.94 -3.25
CA ASN A 207 8.50 -2.32 -4.43
C ASN A 207 9.14 -0.96 -4.11
N ALA A 208 8.49 -0.16 -3.27
CA ALA A 208 9.00 1.15 -2.86
C ALA A 208 10.22 1.00 -1.95
N ILE A 209 10.19 0.04 -1.01
CA ILE A 209 11.29 -0.26 -0.11
C ILE A 209 12.47 -0.85 -0.87
N ASN A 210 12.29 -1.85 -1.73
CA ASN A 210 13.37 -2.44 -2.51
C ASN A 210 14.03 -1.40 -3.42
N THR A 211 13.24 -0.52 -4.02
CA THR A 211 13.77 0.59 -4.85
C THR A 211 14.54 1.60 -4.00
N ALA A 212 14.02 1.96 -2.82
CA ALA A 212 14.60 3.01 -1.99
C ALA A 212 15.81 2.51 -1.18
N CYS A 213 15.74 1.29 -0.65
CA CYS A 213 16.66 0.73 0.34
C CYS A 213 17.79 -0.09 -0.27
N GLY A 214 17.65 -0.56 -1.51
CA GLY A 214 18.68 -1.34 -2.19
C GLY A 214 19.11 -2.55 -1.35
N GLU A 215 20.37 -2.55 -0.90
CA GLU A 215 20.97 -3.63 -0.10
C GLU A 215 20.50 -3.67 1.36
N TYR A 216 19.83 -2.64 1.90
CA TYR A 216 19.33 -2.66 3.28
C TYR A 216 17.98 -3.39 3.37
N ASN A 217 18.02 -4.71 3.20
CA ASN A 217 16.87 -5.60 3.22
C ASN A 217 17.09 -6.78 4.19
N ASN A 218 16.10 -7.67 4.30
CA ASN A 218 16.17 -8.83 5.20
C ASN A 218 17.17 -9.91 4.77
N ASP A 219 17.67 -9.86 3.54
CA ASP A 219 18.60 -10.85 2.99
C ASP A 219 20.07 -10.41 3.15
N SER A 220 20.33 -9.22 3.71
CA SER A 220 21.69 -8.70 3.89
C SER A 220 22.07 -8.51 5.37
N ASP A 221 23.35 -8.71 5.64
CA ASP A 221 23.99 -8.45 6.94
C ASP A 221 24.10 -6.95 7.26
N LYS A 222 23.74 -6.05 6.32
CA LYS A 222 23.84 -4.59 6.50
C LYS A 222 22.97 -4.09 7.63
N CYS A 223 21.89 -4.81 7.95
CA CYS A 223 20.99 -4.45 9.04
C CYS A 223 21.42 -4.99 10.40
N ASP A 224 22.36 -5.95 10.47
CA ASP A 224 22.79 -6.58 11.72
C ASP A 224 23.58 -5.64 12.64
N SER A 225 24.36 -4.73 12.03
CA SER A 225 25.16 -3.73 12.75
C SER A 225 24.39 -2.44 13.07
N SER A 226 23.14 -2.36 12.66
CA SER A 226 22.33 -1.15 12.77
C SER A 226 21.94 -0.86 14.22
N LYS A 227 22.42 0.27 14.77
CA LYS A 227 22.08 0.69 16.14
C LYS A 227 20.64 1.19 16.19
N ILE A 228 19.75 0.41 16.81
CA ILE A 228 18.36 0.81 17.05
C ILE A 228 18.36 2.12 17.86
N PRO A 229 17.72 3.20 17.36
CA PRO A 229 17.67 4.44 18.09
C PRO A 229 16.84 4.28 19.36
N ALA A 230 17.32 4.86 20.46
CA ALA A 230 16.59 4.86 21.71
C ALA A 230 15.24 5.59 21.52
N VAL A 231 14.15 4.87 21.72
CA VAL A 231 12.80 5.43 21.67
C VAL A 231 12.58 6.27 22.93
N LYS A 232 12.55 7.59 22.79
CA LYS A 232 12.13 8.48 23.88
C LYS A 232 10.62 8.41 24.04
N LYS A 233 10.13 8.24 25.28
CA LYS A 233 8.70 8.35 25.59
C LYS A 233 8.21 9.75 25.20
N THR A 234 7.34 9.83 24.20
CA THR A 234 6.70 11.08 23.79
C THR A 234 5.35 11.23 24.48
N LYS A 235 5.04 12.44 24.96
CA LYS A 235 3.69 12.79 25.43
C LYS A 235 2.73 13.10 24.28
N LYS A 236 3.26 13.35 23.07
CA LYS A 236 2.43 13.64 21.89
C LYS A 236 1.78 12.35 21.38
N PRO A 237 0.53 12.41 20.91
CA PRO A 237 -0.12 11.26 20.29
C PRO A 237 0.68 10.83 19.06
N LEU A 238 0.89 9.52 18.92
CA LEU A 238 1.52 8.95 17.73
C LEU A 238 0.57 9.08 16.52
N PRO A 239 1.13 9.22 15.30
CA PRO A 239 0.40 8.95 14.07
C PRO A 239 -0.32 7.60 14.10
N LYS A 240 -1.40 7.47 13.32
CA LYS A 240 -2.15 6.22 13.16
C LYS A 240 -1.41 5.23 12.26
N SER A 241 -0.68 5.72 11.26
CA SER A 241 0.16 4.90 10.38
C SER A 241 1.61 5.39 10.37
N PHE A 242 2.51 4.59 9.80
CA PHE A 242 3.87 5.04 9.54
C PHE A 242 3.98 5.95 8.30
N PHE A 243 2.90 6.23 7.58
CA PHE A 243 2.92 7.01 6.34
C PHE A 243 3.48 8.41 6.55
N LYS A 244 2.94 9.16 7.52
CA LYS A 244 3.40 10.51 7.81
C LYS A 244 4.90 10.57 8.17
N PRO A 245 5.39 9.79 9.16
CA PRO A 245 6.81 9.83 9.49
C PRO A 245 7.71 9.37 8.33
N LEU A 246 7.25 8.41 7.51
CA LEU A 246 7.97 7.96 6.31
C LEU A 246 8.06 9.06 5.25
N VAL A 247 6.95 9.72 4.90
CA VAL A 247 6.93 10.83 3.93
C VAL A 247 7.81 11.99 4.41
N ASN A 248 7.78 12.28 5.72
CA ASN A 248 8.64 13.29 6.32
C ASN A 248 10.13 12.91 6.24
N LEU A 249 10.47 11.64 6.44
CA LEU A 249 11.85 11.18 6.29
C LEU A 249 12.32 11.34 4.85
N ILE A 250 11.55 10.84 3.88
CA ILE A 250 11.91 10.86 2.45
C ILE A 250 11.98 12.29 1.91
N SER A 251 11.12 13.20 2.39
CA SER A 251 11.16 14.61 1.97
C SER A 251 12.42 15.36 2.44
N ASN A 252 13.17 14.80 3.40
CA ASN A 252 14.33 15.43 4.03
C ASN A 252 15.63 14.60 3.88
N ILE A 253 15.62 13.63 2.96
CA ILE A 253 16.82 12.94 2.45
C ILE A 253 17.30 13.74 1.24
#